data_AF-A0A962G2C1-F1
#
_entry.id   AF-A0A962G2C1-F1
#
_cell.length_a   1.000
_cell.length_b   1.000
_cell.length_c   1.000
_cell.angle_alpha   90.00
_cell.angle_beta   90.00
_cell.angle_gamma   90.00
#
_symmetry.space_group_name_H-M   'P 1'
#
loop_
_entity.id
_entity.type
_entity.pdbx_description
1 polymer ?
#
loop_
_entity_poly.entity_id
_entity_poly.type
_entity_poly.pdbx_seq_one_letter_code
_entity_poly.pdbx_strand_id
1 'polypeptide(L)'
;MKDLMFSELRRFRWLALVVFVAHTLLLVFLHRVSNLLQQSFLESLPMLLIYIGLGIALSIAQVGSYRKPSQWAWLIHRPLAPSRIFAALAISASLLLALGILLPMLLLIVSTDAFSSRVVDLRHYLMTLHVLAFALMGWMAGAHACLSRSRFAIAVLFAPILLALHLASTLVLLLPVGLALAWLGYITLRSFRANREASIRGTATLVATALPLQIGLFLLCVVVWRFLFVSGSILLGVDPLNTDYPPVGGLIATERAKPSVEIALGLEASADPRASSWREQLPLLEPVRIGPYLSRFPTRQMLSNLQLPSSWFDDERNVSWTFSHDAMLFVGRNPQSGSAKGRFGVHGEGDGTPFNDVPVVTNNGDVVTPGTLFGLDRDAQSLTQRLILQEGERFTSVPQREFGRLLLLTNQRLIALREDERAAATIKPLLPDWEV
;
A
#
# COMPACT_ATOMS: atom_id res chain seq x y z
N MET A 1 -12.54 -35.75 12.24
CA MET A 1 -12.25 -34.35 11.85
C MET A 1 -11.80 -33.53 13.06
N LYS A 2 -12.60 -33.46 14.13
CA LYS A 2 -12.27 -32.74 15.38
C LYS A 2 -10.95 -33.20 16.00
N ASP A 3 -10.73 -34.51 16.11
CA ASP A 3 -9.51 -35.04 16.74
C ASP A 3 -8.23 -34.66 15.99
N LEU A 4 -8.29 -34.69 14.64
CA LEU A 4 -7.16 -34.28 13.80
C LEU A 4 -6.86 -32.79 13.99
N MET A 5 -7.89 -31.93 13.94
CA MET A 5 -7.76 -30.50 14.20
C MET A 5 -7.15 -30.22 15.58
N PHE A 6 -7.68 -30.83 16.65
CA PHE A 6 -7.14 -30.63 18.00
C PHE A 6 -5.72 -31.17 18.17
N SER A 7 -5.38 -32.26 17.47
CA SER A 7 -4.01 -32.80 17.50
C SER A 7 -3.01 -31.82 16.88
N GLU A 8 -3.37 -31.16 15.78
CA GLU A 8 -2.55 -30.13 15.14
C GLU A 8 -2.41 -28.87 16.00
N LEU A 9 -3.51 -28.41 16.62
CA LEU A 9 -3.46 -27.29 17.56
C LEU A 9 -2.54 -27.61 18.75
N ARG A 10 -2.62 -28.82 19.30
CA ARG A 10 -1.76 -29.26 20.42
C ARG A 10 -0.29 -29.38 20.01
N ARG A 11 -0.03 -29.77 18.76
CA ARG A 11 1.33 -29.89 18.19
C ARG A 11 2.01 -28.52 18.09
N PHE A 12 1.29 -27.48 17.68
CA PHE A 12 1.86 -26.15 17.44
C PHE A 12 1.58 -25.12 18.55
N ARG A 13 0.87 -25.46 19.62
CA ARG A 13 0.45 -24.52 20.68
C ARG A 13 1.59 -23.66 21.24
N TRP A 14 2.73 -24.27 21.57
CA TRP A 14 3.83 -23.55 22.21
C TRP A 14 4.52 -22.62 21.22
N LEU A 15 4.69 -23.06 19.97
CA LEU A 15 5.21 -22.22 18.92
C LEU A 15 4.28 -21.01 18.68
N ALA A 16 2.96 -21.24 18.61
CA ALA A 16 1.98 -20.19 18.42
C ALA A 16 1.95 -19.20 19.60
N LEU A 17 2.10 -19.67 20.84
CA LEU A 17 2.22 -18.81 22.03
C LEU A 17 3.49 -17.98 22.01
N VAL A 18 4.64 -18.57 21.66
CA VAL A 18 5.90 -17.82 21.54
C VAL A 18 5.79 -16.75 20.45
N VAL A 19 5.25 -17.10 19.29
CA VAL A 19 5.01 -16.14 18.19
C VAL A 19 4.05 -15.05 18.64
N PHE A 20 2.95 -15.38 19.34
CA PHE A 20 2.01 -14.40 19.88
C PHE A 20 2.71 -13.39 20.80
N VAL A 21 3.49 -13.86 21.77
CA VAL A 21 4.20 -12.98 22.71
C VAL A 21 5.24 -12.13 21.98
N ALA A 22 6.10 -12.74 21.16
CA ALA A 22 7.15 -12.03 20.43
C ALA A 22 6.56 -10.99 19.48
N HIS A 23 5.49 -11.34 18.76
CA HIS A 23 4.81 -10.43 17.84
C HIS A 23 4.14 -9.27 18.58
N THR A 24 3.47 -9.55 19.71
CA THR A 24 2.86 -8.49 20.54
C THR A 24 3.92 -7.50 21.05
N LEU A 25 5.06 -8.00 21.56
CA LEU A 25 6.16 -7.15 22.02
C LEU A 25 6.76 -6.32 20.88
N LEU A 26 6.94 -6.92 19.70
CA LEU A 26 7.41 -6.21 18.51
C LEU A 26 6.44 -5.10 18.09
N LEU A 27 5.14 -5.39 18.07
CA LEU A 27 4.11 -4.40 17.74
C LEU A 27 4.09 -3.25 18.73
N VAL A 28 4.17 -3.52 20.03
CA VAL A 28 4.24 -2.49 21.08
C VAL A 28 5.48 -1.61 20.91
N PHE A 29 6.64 -2.23 20.67
CA PHE A 29 7.88 -1.51 20.41
C PHE A 29 7.78 -0.60 19.17
N LEU A 30 7.35 -1.16 18.03
CA LEU A 30 7.21 -0.40 16.79
C LEU A 30 6.16 0.71 16.88
N HIS A 31 5.06 0.49 17.61
CA HIS A 31 4.02 1.49 17.89
C HIS A 31 4.51 2.64 18.79
N ARG A 32 5.54 2.38 19.60
CA ARG A 32 6.19 3.38 20.43
C ARG A 32 7.17 4.23 19.63
N VAL A 33 7.93 3.61 18.72
CA VAL A 33 8.92 4.28 17.86
C VAL A 33 8.28 5.05 16.71
N SER A 34 7.17 4.51 16.16
CA SER A 34 6.51 5.05 14.98
C SER A 34 4.99 4.96 15.10
N ASN A 35 4.27 5.79 14.34
CA ASN A 35 2.82 5.68 14.26
C ASN A 35 2.42 4.58 13.25
N LEU A 36 2.47 3.31 13.68
CA LEU A 36 2.17 2.14 12.84
C LEU A 36 0.85 2.25 12.05
N LEU A 37 -0.18 2.87 12.64
CA LEU A 37 -1.50 2.97 12.02
C LEU A 37 -1.53 3.98 10.86
N GLN A 38 -0.55 4.88 10.78
CA GLN A 38 -0.48 5.92 9.76
C GLN A 38 0.67 5.72 8.75
N GLN A 39 1.31 4.54 8.78
CA GLN A 39 2.40 4.22 7.86
C GLN A 39 1.95 4.16 6.40
N SER A 40 2.89 4.50 5.52
CA SER A 40 2.68 4.37 4.08
C SER A 40 2.70 2.92 3.63
N PHE A 41 2.18 2.66 2.43
CA PHE A 41 2.16 1.31 1.86
C PHE A 41 3.56 0.71 1.72
N LEU A 42 4.54 1.51 1.30
CA LEU A 42 5.91 1.03 1.10
C LEU A 42 6.59 0.66 2.43
N GLU A 43 6.30 1.40 3.49
CA GLU A 43 6.81 1.10 4.85
C GLU A 43 6.20 -0.16 5.44
N SER A 44 4.94 -0.46 5.14
CA SER A 44 4.22 -1.63 5.66
C SER A 44 4.45 -2.91 4.85
N LEU A 45 4.96 -2.80 3.62
CA LEU A 45 5.19 -3.94 2.72
C LEU A 45 6.12 -5.03 3.30
N PRO A 46 7.26 -4.72 3.94
CA PRO A 46 8.14 -5.75 4.51
C PRO A 46 7.43 -6.59 5.58
N MET A 47 6.60 -5.97 6.42
CA MET A 47 5.83 -6.66 7.46
C MET A 47 4.82 -7.64 6.84
N LEU A 48 4.12 -7.20 5.78
CA LEU A 48 3.21 -8.07 5.03
C LEU A 48 3.92 -9.30 4.46
N LEU A 49 5.11 -9.11 3.87
CA LEU A 49 5.91 -10.22 3.33
C LEU A 49 6.33 -11.21 4.43
N ILE A 50 6.66 -10.73 5.63
CA ILE A 50 6.96 -11.58 6.78
C ILE A 50 5.74 -12.43 7.16
N TYR A 51 4.54 -11.86 7.21
CA TYR A 51 3.32 -12.61 7.54
C TYR A 51 2.97 -13.66 6.48
N ILE A 52 3.13 -13.35 5.20
CA ILE A 52 2.99 -14.33 4.11
C ILE A 52 4.01 -15.46 4.29
N GLY A 53 5.27 -15.11 4.61
CA GLY A 53 6.34 -16.05 4.92
C GLY A 53 6.02 -16.97 6.10
N LEU A 54 5.42 -16.45 7.17
CA LEU A 54 4.96 -17.25 8.31
C LEU A 54 3.87 -18.25 7.91
N GLY A 55 2.93 -17.85 7.05
CA GLY A 55 1.92 -18.75 6.47
C GLY A 55 2.56 -19.91 5.70
N ILE A 56 3.52 -19.59 4.82
CA ILE A 56 4.28 -20.59 4.06
C ILE A 56 5.05 -21.51 5.01
N ALA A 57 5.80 -20.97 5.98
CA ALA A 57 6.57 -21.75 6.93
C ALA A 57 5.69 -22.71 7.74
N LEU A 58 4.53 -22.23 8.22
CA LEU A 58 3.56 -23.07 8.91
C LEU A 58 3.05 -24.20 8.01
N SER A 59 2.76 -23.93 6.74
CA SER A 59 2.31 -24.99 5.81
C SER A 59 3.38 -26.05 5.56
N ILE A 60 4.66 -25.65 5.46
CA ILE A 60 5.77 -26.57 5.30
C ILE A 60 5.91 -27.44 6.56
N ALA A 61 5.83 -26.85 7.75
CA ALA A 61 5.92 -27.58 9.01
C ALA A 61 4.73 -28.53 9.23
N GLN A 62 3.52 -28.09 8.85
CA GLN A 62 2.27 -28.81 9.07
C GLN A 62 1.99 -29.86 7.99
N VAL A 63 1.94 -29.45 6.73
CA VAL A 63 1.63 -30.34 5.59
C VAL A 63 2.87 -31.09 5.14
N GLY A 64 4.03 -30.44 5.12
CA GLY A 64 5.29 -31.06 4.72
C GLY A 64 5.72 -32.19 5.66
N SER A 65 5.33 -32.20 6.93
CA SER A 65 5.58 -33.35 7.82
C SER A 65 4.89 -34.62 7.32
N TYR A 66 3.70 -34.51 6.72
CA TYR A 66 2.96 -35.65 6.18
C TYR A 66 3.48 -36.16 4.82
N ARG A 67 4.59 -35.61 4.33
CA ARG A 67 5.17 -35.97 3.02
C ARG A 67 5.79 -37.38 3.01
N LYS A 68 6.18 -37.92 4.18
CA LYS A 68 6.73 -39.28 4.30
C LYS A 68 5.69 -40.31 3.84
N PRO A 69 6.01 -41.26 2.94
CA PRO A 69 5.02 -42.19 2.37
C PRO A 69 4.19 -42.94 3.43
N SER A 70 4.82 -43.37 4.53
CA SER A 70 4.14 -44.06 5.63
C SER A 70 3.14 -43.17 6.36
N GLN A 71 3.47 -41.90 6.59
CA GLN A 71 2.60 -40.94 7.27
C GLN A 71 1.48 -40.44 6.35
N TRP A 72 1.77 -40.27 5.06
CA TRP A 72 0.77 -39.93 4.04
C TRP A 72 -0.25 -41.04 3.86
N ALA A 73 0.22 -42.29 3.74
CA ALA A 73 -0.64 -43.46 3.64
C ALA A 73 -1.53 -43.57 4.87
N TRP A 74 -0.96 -43.45 6.07
CA TRP A 74 -1.75 -43.45 7.31
C TRP A 74 -2.79 -42.34 7.35
N LEU A 75 -2.45 -41.13 6.88
CA LEU A 75 -3.37 -39.98 6.86
C LEU A 75 -4.57 -40.23 5.93
N ILE A 76 -4.32 -40.76 4.73
CA ILE A 76 -5.36 -41.04 3.72
C ILE A 76 -6.20 -42.25 4.03
N HIS A 77 -5.62 -43.27 4.69
CA HIS A 77 -6.37 -44.46 5.09
C HIS A 77 -7.25 -44.24 6.34
N ARG A 78 -7.19 -43.06 6.97
CA ARG A 78 -8.21 -42.69 7.95
C ARG A 78 -9.59 -42.75 7.30
N PRO A 79 -10.65 -43.14 8.04
CA PRO A 79 -12.04 -43.17 7.54
C PRO A 79 -12.62 -41.74 7.43
N LEU A 80 -11.93 -40.87 6.70
CA LEU A 80 -12.28 -39.48 6.47
C LEU A 80 -12.07 -39.17 4.99
N ALA A 81 -13.05 -38.49 4.39
CA ALA A 81 -12.87 -37.96 3.04
C ALA A 81 -11.68 -36.98 3.00
N PRO A 82 -10.90 -36.93 1.90
CA PRO A 82 -9.78 -36.00 1.75
C PRO A 82 -10.14 -34.53 2.03
N SER A 83 -11.36 -34.12 1.69
CA SER A 83 -11.88 -32.78 2.00
C SER A 83 -11.97 -32.49 3.50
N ARG A 84 -12.31 -33.49 4.33
CA ARG A 84 -12.36 -33.35 5.79
C ARG A 84 -10.97 -33.31 6.41
N ILE A 85 -9.99 -33.99 5.80
CA ILE A 85 -8.59 -33.92 6.20
C ILE A 85 -8.05 -32.53 5.91
N PHE A 86 -8.24 -32.03 4.68
CA PHE A 86 -7.89 -30.67 4.30
C PHE A 86 -8.54 -29.64 5.22
N ALA A 87 -9.86 -29.73 5.45
CA ALA A 87 -10.58 -28.79 6.32
C ALA A 87 -10.03 -28.79 7.75
N ALA A 88 -9.70 -29.96 8.31
CA ALA A 88 -9.10 -30.03 9.65
C ALA A 88 -7.74 -29.33 9.72
N LEU A 89 -6.88 -29.53 8.71
CA LEU A 89 -5.58 -28.86 8.63
C LEU A 89 -5.75 -27.34 8.43
N ALA A 90 -6.58 -26.93 7.46
CA ALA A 90 -6.82 -25.53 7.14
C ALA A 90 -7.44 -24.75 8.32
N ILE A 91 -8.41 -25.33 9.03
CA ILE A 91 -9.00 -24.71 10.23
C ILE A 91 -7.95 -24.60 11.34
N SER A 92 -7.17 -25.64 11.58
CA SER A 92 -6.11 -25.57 12.60
C SER A 92 -5.05 -24.51 12.27
N ALA A 93 -4.63 -24.40 11.00
CA ALA A 93 -3.73 -23.36 10.54
C ALA A 93 -4.33 -21.96 10.69
N SER A 94 -5.61 -21.81 10.33
CA SER A 94 -6.33 -20.54 10.47
C SER A 94 -6.39 -20.08 11.91
N LEU A 95 -6.65 -20.99 12.86
CA LEU A 95 -6.65 -20.67 14.28
C LEU A 95 -5.25 -20.33 14.81
N LEU A 96 -4.20 -21.04 14.38
CA LEU A 96 -2.82 -20.76 14.78
C LEU A 96 -2.33 -19.42 14.22
N LEU A 97 -2.66 -19.09 12.97
CA LEU A 97 -2.34 -17.80 12.37
C LEU A 97 -3.17 -16.67 12.97
N ALA A 98 -4.46 -16.91 13.27
CA ALA A 98 -5.28 -15.95 13.98
C ALA A 98 -4.72 -15.65 15.38
N LEU A 99 -4.29 -16.69 16.10
CA LEU A 99 -3.62 -16.51 17.40
C LEU A 99 -2.29 -15.77 17.25
N GLY A 100 -1.44 -16.13 16.28
CA GLY A 100 -0.11 -15.54 16.14
C GLY A 100 -0.06 -14.15 15.49
N ILE A 101 -1.07 -13.80 14.68
CA ILE A 101 -1.07 -12.59 13.84
C ILE A 101 -2.28 -11.70 14.14
N LEU A 102 -3.49 -12.20 13.91
CA LEU A 102 -4.72 -11.42 14.04
C LEU A 102 -4.90 -10.89 15.47
N LEU A 103 -4.77 -11.76 16.47
CA LEU A 103 -5.02 -11.40 17.86
C LEU A 103 -4.03 -10.34 18.38
N PRO A 104 -2.70 -10.45 18.19
CA PRO A 104 -1.76 -9.38 18.54
C PRO A 104 -2.08 -8.03 17.89
N MET A 105 -2.43 -8.04 16.59
CA MET A 105 -2.79 -6.82 15.88
C MET A 105 -4.09 -6.22 16.42
N LEU A 106 -5.11 -7.04 16.66
CA LEU A 106 -6.37 -6.58 17.26
C LEU A 106 -6.16 -6.04 18.67
N LEU A 107 -5.34 -6.69 19.50
CA LEU A 107 -4.98 -6.20 20.83
C LEU A 107 -4.32 -4.82 20.74
N LEU A 108 -3.38 -4.63 19.82
CA LEU A 108 -2.76 -3.33 19.59
C LEU A 108 -3.79 -2.27 19.18
N ILE A 109 -4.63 -2.57 18.19
CA ILE A 109 -5.62 -1.61 17.66
C ILE A 109 -6.66 -1.27 18.71
N VAL A 110 -7.27 -2.26 19.35
CA VAL A 110 -8.29 -2.05 20.40
C VAL A 110 -7.69 -1.31 21.59
N SER A 111 -6.46 -1.64 22.02
CA SER A 111 -5.81 -0.90 23.10
C SER A 111 -5.50 0.55 22.70
N THR A 112 -5.13 0.78 21.44
CA THR A 112 -4.90 2.14 20.94
C THR A 112 -6.19 2.94 20.89
N ASP A 113 -7.27 2.33 20.41
CA ASP A 113 -8.59 2.95 20.31
C ASP A 113 -9.19 3.25 21.69
N ALA A 114 -9.07 2.32 22.64
CA ALA A 114 -9.64 2.46 23.98
C ALA A 114 -8.82 3.38 24.92
N PHE A 115 -7.49 3.38 24.79
CA PHE A 115 -6.59 4.05 25.76
C PHE A 115 -5.76 5.18 25.16
N SER A 116 -5.97 5.54 23.90
CA SER A 116 -5.26 6.63 23.23
C SER A 116 -6.20 7.56 22.48
N SER A 117 -5.71 8.75 22.16
CA SER A 117 -6.35 9.72 21.27
C SER A 117 -5.82 9.63 19.84
N ARG A 118 -5.07 8.57 19.52
CA ARG A 118 -4.60 8.30 18.15
C ARG A 118 -5.81 7.96 17.26
N VAL A 119 -5.74 8.36 15.99
CA VAL A 119 -6.79 8.05 15.02
C VAL A 119 -6.80 6.55 14.74
N VAL A 120 -7.92 5.91 15.07
CA VAL A 120 -8.23 4.52 14.73
C VAL A 120 -9.55 4.48 13.96
N ASP A 121 -9.45 4.28 12.66
CA ASP A 121 -10.59 4.08 11.75
C ASP A 121 -10.89 2.59 11.50
N LEU A 122 -12.09 2.30 10.95
CA LEU A 122 -12.53 0.98 10.50
C LEU A 122 -11.49 0.25 9.62
N ARG A 123 -10.80 0.96 8.71
CA ARG A 123 -9.77 0.38 7.85
C ARG A 123 -8.67 -0.33 8.62
N HIS A 124 -8.32 0.10 9.85
CA HIS A 124 -7.26 -0.54 10.62
C HIS A 124 -7.70 -1.92 11.12
N TYR A 125 -8.96 -2.05 11.55
CA TYR A 125 -9.54 -3.35 11.90
C TYR A 125 -9.58 -4.28 10.69
N LEU A 126 -10.08 -3.78 9.55
CA LEU A 126 -10.14 -4.55 8.32
C LEU A 126 -8.75 -4.93 7.80
N MET A 127 -7.74 -4.09 8.00
CA MET A 127 -6.35 -4.38 7.64
C MET A 127 -5.84 -5.63 8.36
N THR A 128 -6.20 -5.85 9.63
CA THR A 128 -5.80 -7.09 10.34
C THR A 128 -6.38 -8.34 9.69
N LEU A 129 -7.62 -8.26 9.20
CA LEU A 129 -8.27 -9.34 8.48
C LEU A 129 -7.60 -9.58 7.13
N HIS A 130 -7.21 -8.52 6.41
CA HIS A 130 -6.45 -8.64 5.16
C HIS A 130 -5.10 -9.31 5.41
N VAL A 131 -4.37 -8.90 6.44
CA VAL A 131 -3.07 -9.49 6.79
C VAL A 131 -3.23 -10.98 7.10
N LEU A 132 -4.25 -11.37 7.87
CA LEU A 132 -4.56 -12.79 8.11
C LEU A 132 -4.88 -13.52 6.80
N ALA A 133 -5.67 -12.91 5.92
CA ALA A 133 -5.99 -13.48 4.62
C ALA A 133 -4.73 -13.71 3.77
N PHE A 134 -3.80 -12.76 3.71
CA PHE A 134 -2.52 -12.93 3.02
C PHE A 134 -1.66 -14.05 3.64
N ALA A 135 -1.61 -14.15 4.97
CA ALA A 135 -0.94 -15.27 5.64
C ALA A 135 -1.59 -16.63 5.29
N LEU A 136 -2.92 -16.68 5.21
CA LEU A 136 -3.66 -17.87 4.78
C LEU A 136 -3.41 -18.21 3.31
N MET A 137 -3.30 -17.22 2.41
CA MET A 137 -2.89 -17.44 1.02
C MET A 137 -1.50 -18.07 0.97
N GLY A 138 -0.55 -17.55 1.76
CA GLY A 138 0.78 -18.14 1.92
C GLY A 138 0.73 -19.60 2.40
N TRP A 139 -0.11 -19.89 3.40
CA TRP A 139 -0.31 -21.26 3.87
C TRP A 139 -0.91 -22.18 2.79
N MET A 140 -1.94 -21.73 2.07
CA MET A 140 -2.58 -22.51 1.01
C MET A 140 -1.62 -22.83 -0.14
N ALA A 141 -0.85 -21.84 -0.58
CA ALA A 141 0.13 -22.00 -1.64
C ALA A 141 1.29 -22.92 -1.22
N GLY A 142 1.80 -22.77 0.00
CA GLY A 142 2.82 -23.66 0.53
C GLY A 142 2.31 -25.10 0.73
N ALA A 143 1.08 -25.29 1.20
CA ALA A 143 0.43 -26.59 1.28
C ALA A 143 0.30 -27.24 -0.12
N HIS A 144 -0.14 -26.47 -1.12
CA HIS A 144 -0.20 -26.93 -2.51
C HIS A 144 1.20 -27.33 -3.03
N ALA A 145 2.22 -26.54 -2.75
CA ALA A 145 3.60 -26.84 -3.14
C ALA A 145 4.16 -28.09 -2.45
N CYS A 146 3.83 -28.34 -1.18
CA CYS A 146 4.24 -29.55 -0.47
C CYS A 146 3.63 -30.83 -1.05
N LEU A 147 2.40 -30.74 -1.57
CA LEU A 147 1.65 -31.87 -2.13
C LEU A 147 1.97 -32.12 -3.60
N SER A 148 2.24 -31.05 -4.35
CA SER A 148 2.58 -31.08 -5.77
C SER A 148 3.91 -31.79 -6.07
N ARG A 149 4.08 -32.22 -7.33
CA ARG A 149 5.33 -32.82 -7.82
C ARG A 149 6.47 -31.79 -7.91
N SER A 150 6.14 -30.57 -8.32
CA SER A 150 7.10 -29.48 -8.50
C SER A 150 7.05 -28.48 -7.34
N ARG A 151 8.21 -28.04 -6.87
CA ARG A 151 8.33 -26.97 -5.86
C ARG A 151 7.97 -25.60 -6.43
N PHE A 152 8.06 -25.42 -7.74
CA PHE A 152 7.61 -24.21 -8.44
C PHE A 152 6.08 -24.01 -8.36
N ALA A 153 5.33 -25.00 -7.88
CA ALA A 153 3.91 -24.87 -7.62
C ALA A 153 3.58 -23.73 -6.61
N ILE A 154 4.54 -23.29 -5.81
CA ILE A 154 4.36 -22.11 -4.95
C ILE A 154 4.10 -20.83 -5.74
N ALA A 155 4.49 -20.77 -7.02
CA ALA A 155 4.24 -19.62 -7.90
C ALA A 155 2.75 -19.32 -8.09
N VAL A 156 1.85 -20.28 -7.83
CA VAL A 156 0.39 -20.08 -7.77
C VAL A 156 0.01 -18.95 -6.80
N LEU A 157 0.85 -18.63 -5.81
CA LEU A 157 0.64 -17.52 -4.86
C LEU A 157 0.67 -16.13 -5.51
N PHE A 158 1.45 -15.93 -6.59
CA PHE A 158 1.69 -14.59 -7.14
C PHE A 158 0.46 -13.98 -7.80
N ALA A 159 -0.33 -14.78 -8.53
CA ALA A 159 -1.54 -14.26 -9.19
C ALA A 159 -2.61 -13.77 -8.18
N PRO A 160 -2.94 -14.53 -7.11
CA PRO A 160 -3.81 -14.06 -6.03
C PRO A 160 -3.27 -12.84 -5.28
N ILE A 161 -1.95 -12.75 -5.05
CA ILE A 161 -1.34 -11.57 -4.42
C ILE A 161 -1.56 -10.32 -5.28
N LEU A 162 -1.34 -10.39 -6.60
CA LEU A 162 -1.57 -9.23 -7.46
C LEU A 162 -3.03 -8.77 -7.44
N LEU A 163 -3.98 -9.71 -7.49
CA LEU A 163 -5.40 -9.38 -7.42
C LEU A 163 -5.78 -8.73 -6.09
N ALA A 164 -5.10 -9.11 -5.01
CA ALA A 164 -5.38 -8.64 -3.65
C ALA A 164 -4.60 -7.36 -3.27
N LEU A 165 -3.48 -7.08 -3.93
CA LEU A 165 -2.58 -5.97 -3.61
C LEU A 165 -2.93 -4.72 -4.42
N HIS A 166 -4.15 -4.23 -4.23
CA HIS A 166 -4.60 -2.96 -4.79
C HIS A 166 -4.72 -1.90 -3.69
N LEU A 167 -4.28 -0.70 -4.01
CA LEU A 167 -4.39 0.47 -3.14
C LEU A 167 -5.76 1.13 -3.35
N ALA A 168 -6.78 0.44 -2.85
CA ALA A 168 -8.18 0.84 -2.90
C ALA A 168 -8.79 0.85 -1.50
N SER A 169 -10.09 1.12 -1.40
CA SER A 169 -10.83 0.96 -0.15
C SER A 169 -10.71 -0.46 0.41
N THR A 170 -10.40 -0.57 1.69
CA THR A 170 -10.33 -1.84 2.45
C THR A 170 -11.59 -2.67 2.32
N LEU A 171 -12.76 -2.03 2.28
CA LEU A 171 -14.04 -2.72 2.11
C LEU A 171 -14.15 -3.39 0.75
N VAL A 172 -13.79 -2.66 -0.31
CA VAL A 172 -13.84 -3.16 -1.69
C VAL A 172 -12.83 -4.29 -1.89
N LEU A 173 -11.67 -4.20 -1.23
CA LEU A 173 -10.60 -5.21 -1.31
C LEU A 173 -10.98 -6.56 -0.70
N LEU A 174 -12.00 -6.64 0.18
CA LEU A 174 -12.49 -7.90 0.71
C LEU A 174 -12.96 -8.86 -0.39
N LEU A 175 -13.53 -8.33 -1.47
CA LEU A 175 -14.02 -9.13 -2.59
C LEU A 175 -12.88 -9.85 -3.34
N PRO A 176 -11.89 -9.16 -3.93
CA PRO A 176 -10.77 -9.82 -4.60
C PRO A 176 -9.97 -10.71 -3.63
N VAL A 177 -9.79 -10.30 -2.36
CA VAL A 177 -9.13 -11.13 -1.34
C VAL A 177 -9.90 -12.43 -1.06
N GLY A 178 -11.22 -12.34 -0.92
CA GLY A 178 -12.09 -13.50 -0.72
C GLY A 178 -12.08 -14.44 -1.93
N LEU A 179 -12.11 -13.89 -3.15
CA LEU A 179 -11.98 -14.67 -4.40
C LEU A 179 -10.61 -15.36 -4.50
N ALA A 180 -9.53 -14.65 -4.17
CA ALA A 180 -8.18 -15.19 -4.11
C ALA A 180 -8.06 -16.36 -3.10
N LEU A 181 -8.63 -16.22 -1.90
CA LEU A 181 -8.68 -17.29 -0.90
C LEU A 181 -9.52 -18.48 -1.35
N ALA A 182 -10.69 -18.24 -1.95
CA ALA A 182 -11.55 -19.29 -2.46
C ALA A 182 -10.87 -20.08 -3.59
N TRP A 183 -10.18 -19.37 -4.49
CA TRP A 183 -9.44 -19.97 -5.59
C TRP A 183 -8.27 -20.82 -5.08
N LEU A 184 -7.43 -20.28 -4.20
CA LEU A 184 -6.33 -21.04 -3.59
C LEU A 184 -6.85 -22.22 -2.77
N GLY A 185 -7.91 -22.02 -1.98
CA GLY A 185 -8.57 -23.08 -1.23
C GLY A 185 -9.07 -24.21 -2.14
N TYR A 186 -9.64 -23.89 -3.29
CA TYR A 186 -10.06 -24.87 -4.29
C TYR A 186 -8.87 -25.67 -4.85
N ILE A 187 -7.81 -24.99 -5.29
CA ILE A 187 -6.59 -25.65 -5.84
C ILE A 187 -5.97 -26.57 -4.79
N THR A 188 -5.79 -26.07 -3.56
CA THR A 188 -5.17 -26.81 -2.47
C THR A 188 -6.03 -28.01 -2.08
N LEU A 189 -7.35 -27.85 -1.94
CA LEU A 189 -8.29 -28.95 -1.69
C LEU A 189 -8.18 -30.06 -2.74
N ARG A 190 -8.12 -29.69 -4.03
CA ARG A 190 -7.99 -30.66 -5.13
C ARG A 190 -6.62 -31.35 -5.17
N SER A 191 -5.63 -30.78 -4.51
CA SER A 191 -4.30 -31.37 -4.36
C SER A 191 -4.22 -32.46 -3.28
N PHE A 192 -5.18 -32.51 -2.34
CA PHE A 192 -5.30 -33.59 -1.37
C PHE A 192 -5.91 -34.84 -2.02
N ARG A 193 -5.05 -35.75 -2.48
CA ARG A 193 -5.43 -36.98 -3.17
C ARG A 193 -4.57 -38.18 -2.75
N ALA A 194 -5.15 -39.38 -2.84
CA ALA A 194 -4.50 -40.63 -2.43
C ALA A 194 -3.16 -40.85 -3.16
N ASN A 195 -3.20 -40.85 -4.50
CA ASN A 195 -2.00 -40.89 -5.33
C ASN A 195 -1.55 -39.47 -5.70
N ARG A 196 -0.43 -39.03 -5.11
CA ARG A 196 0.14 -37.70 -5.36
C ARG A 196 0.79 -37.55 -6.73
N GLU A 197 1.18 -38.66 -7.36
CA GLU A 197 1.87 -38.66 -8.66
C GLU A 197 0.90 -38.68 -9.85
N ALA A 198 -0.36 -39.05 -9.61
CA ALA A 198 -1.39 -39.05 -10.65
C ALA A 198 -1.57 -37.66 -11.28
N SER A 199 -2.05 -37.56 -12.52
CA SER A 199 -2.44 -36.26 -13.09
C SER A 199 -3.69 -35.71 -12.40
N ILE A 200 -3.84 -34.39 -12.35
CA ILE A 200 -5.08 -33.75 -11.88
C ILE A 200 -6.16 -34.04 -12.92
N ARG A 201 -7.28 -34.64 -12.49
CA ARG A 201 -8.40 -34.98 -13.39
C ARG A 201 -9.39 -33.82 -13.50
N GLY A 202 -9.96 -33.66 -14.69
CA GLY A 202 -10.98 -32.66 -15.01
C GLY A 202 -10.40 -31.37 -15.60
N THR A 203 -10.94 -30.96 -16.74
CA THR A 203 -10.51 -29.76 -17.50
C THR A 203 -10.60 -28.49 -16.67
N ALA A 204 -11.71 -28.30 -15.93
CA ALA A 204 -11.90 -27.14 -15.07
C ALA A 204 -10.83 -27.03 -13.96
N THR A 205 -10.48 -28.15 -13.31
CA THR A 205 -9.46 -28.16 -12.26
C THR A 205 -8.07 -27.91 -12.82
N LEU A 206 -7.78 -28.46 -14.00
CA LEU A 206 -6.53 -28.22 -14.72
C LEU A 206 -6.38 -26.73 -15.06
N VAL A 207 -7.40 -26.10 -15.65
CA VAL A 207 -7.40 -24.66 -15.97
C VAL A 207 -7.25 -23.81 -14.72
N ALA A 208 -8.03 -24.11 -13.67
CA ALA A 208 -7.99 -23.39 -12.40
C ALA A 208 -6.63 -23.47 -11.70
N THR A 209 -5.81 -24.48 -12.00
CA THR A 209 -4.46 -24.64 -11.41
C THR A 209 -3.37 -24.11 -12.34
N ALA A 210 -3.51 -24.32 -13.65
CA ALA A 210 -2.52 -23.96 -14.66
C ALA A 210 -2.43 -22.45 -14.89
N LEU A 211 -3.57 -21.74 -14.97
CA LEU A 211 -3.59 -20.29 -15.17
C LEU A 211 -2.82 -19.51 -14.09
N PRO A 212 -3.11 -19.66 -12.78
CA PRO A 212 -2.41 -18.89 -11.75
C PRO A 212 -0.96 -19.34 -11.61
N LEU A 213 -0.65 -20.60 -11.92
CA LEU A 213 0.73 -21.07 -11.97
C LEU A 213 1.52 -20.41 -13.10
N GLN A 214 0.96 -20.33 -14.30
CA GLN A 214 1.62 -19.72 -15.47
C GLN A 214 1.81 -18.22 -15.26
N ILE A 215 0.74 -17.52 -14.87
CA ILE A 215 0.78 -16.08 -14.57
C ILE A 215 1.77 -15.83 -13.43
N GLY A 216 1.67 -16.60 -12.35
CA GLY A 216 2.53 -16.44 -11.19
C GLY A 216 4.00 -16.74 -11.47
N LEU A 217 4.29 -17.74 -12.30
CA LEU A 217 5.66 -18.05 -12.71
C LEU A 217 6.23 -16.96 -13.63
N PHE A 218 5.44 -16.49 -14.60
CA PHE A 218 5.84 -15.37 -15.45
C PHE A 218 6.19 -14.14 -14.63
N LEU A 219 5.32 -13.76 -13.68
CA LEU A 219 5.54 -12.62 -12.80
C LEU A 219 6.74 -12.81 -11.88
N LEU A 220 6.91 -13.98 -11.29
CA LEU A 220 8.08 -14.30 -10.48
C LEU A 220 9.35 -14.15 -11.30
N CYS A 221 9.38 -14.69 -12.53
CA CYS A 221 10.51 -14.53 -13.43
C CYS A 221 10.78 -13.06 -13.76
N VAL A 222 9.75 -12.25 -14.03
CA VAL A 222 9.90 -10.81 -14.28
C VAL A 222 10.46 -10.07 -13.06
N VAL A 223 9.94 -10.34 -11.87
CA VAL A 223 10.39 -9.70 -10.63
C VAL A 223 11.82 -10.10 -10.30
N VAL A 224 12.14 -11.39 -10.36
CA VAL A 224 13.50 -11.90 -10.11
C VAL A 224 14.48 -11.36 -11.14
N TRP A 225 14.11 -11.38 -12.42
CA TRP A 225 14.93 -10.81 -13.49
C TRP A 225 15.19 -9.33 -13.27
N ARG A 226 14.15 -8.53 -13.01
CA ARG A 226 14.29 -7.10 -12.73
C ARG A 226 15.19 -6.85 -11.52
N PHE A 227 15.00 -7.60 -10.44
CA PHE A 227 15.84 -7.49 -9.24
C PHE A 227 17.30 -7.82 -9.55
N LEU A 228 17.57 -8.98 -10.18
CA LEU A 228 18.93 -9.39 -10.54
C LEU A 228 19.59 -8.41 -11.52
N PHE A 229 18.83 -7.91 -12.49
CA PHE A 229 19.32 -6.96 -13.48
C PHE A 229 19.69 -5.63 -12.83
N VAL A 230 18.80 -5.04 -12.04
CA VAL A 230 19.05 -3.75 -11.35
C VAL A 230 20.15 -3.91 -10.31
N SER A 231 20.03 -4.86 -9.38
CA SER A 231 21.03 -5.06 -8.33
C SER A 231 22.39 -5.48 -8.89
N GLY A 232 22.41 -6.32 -9.93
CA GLY A 232 23.64 -6.69 -10.63
C GLY A 232 24.27 -5.49 -11.33
N SER A 233 23.48 -4.65 -11.99
CA SER A 233 23.98 -3.42 -12.63
C SER A 233 24.54 -2.43 -11.61
N ILE A 234 23.89 -2.29 -10.45
CA ILE A 234 24.38 -1.44 -9.35
C ILE A 234 25.72 -1.98 -8.83
N LEU A 235 25.81 -3.29 -8.59
CA LEU A 235 27.03 -3.93 -8.08
C LEU A 235 28.20 -3.79 -9.07
N LEU A 236 27.92 -3.87 -10.36
CA LEU A 236 28.90 -3.69 -11.43
C LEU A 236 29.18 -2.20 -11.74
N GLY A 237 28.49 -1.26 -11.09
CA GLY A 237 28.63 0.17 -11.35
C GLY A 237 28.14 0.63 -12.73
N VAL A 238 27.36 -0.20 -13.43
CA VAL A 238 26.81 0.10 -14.77
C VAL A 238 25.34 0.49 -14.73
N ASP A 239 24.73 0.55 -13.54
CA ASP A 239 23.34 0.98 -13.42
C ASP A 239 23.20 2.44 -13.88
N PRO A 240 22.39 2.72 -14.92
CA PRO A 240 22.31 4.06 -15.48
C PRO A 240 21.74 5.12 -14.52
N LEU A 241 21.08 4.72 -13.42
CA LEU A 241 20.67 5.63 -12.34
C LEU A 241 21.84 5.99 -11.40
N ASN A 242 22.92 5.19 -11.40
CA ASN A 242 24.04 5.32 -10.47
C ASN A 242 25.40 5.62 -11.16
N THR A 243 25.45 5.74 -12.49
CA THR A 243 26.65 6.20 -13.20
C THR A 243 26.84 7.71 -13.05
N ASP A 244 28.08 8.20 -13.09
CA ASP A 244 28.38 9.65 -13.07
C ASP A 244 27.73 10.39 -14.24
N TYR A 245 27.71 9.73 -15.40
CA TYR A 245 27.10 10.25 -16.63
C TYR A 245 25.95 9.33 -17.05
N PRO A 246 24.70 9.82 -17.11
CA PRO A 246 23.59 9.03 -17.61
C PRO A 246 23.76 8.76 -19.12
N PRO A 247 23.29 7.61 -19.63
CA PRO A 247 23.39 7.29 -21.05
C PRO A 247 22.60 8.27 -21.90
N VAL A 248 23.29 8.90 -22.87
CA VAL A 248 22.76 9.96 -23.73
C VAL A 248 21.55 9.47 -24.53
N GLY A 249 20.53 10.31 -24.68
CA GLY A 249 19.35 10.05 -25.51
C GLY A 249 18.32 9.08 -24.92
N GLY A 250 18.52 8.61 -23.68
CA GLY A 250 17.57 7.77 -22.96
C GLY A 250 16.67 8.52 -21.98
N LEU A 251 15.63 7.84 -21.48
CA LEU A 251 14.75 8.34 -20.42
C LEU A 251 15.54 8.80 -19.19
N ILE A 252 16.56 8.03 -18.80
CA ILE A 252 17.36 8.30 -17.59
C ILE A 252 18.19 9.59 -17.73
N ALA A 253 18.68 9.91 -18.93
CA ALA A 253 19.34 11.19 -19.17
C ALA A 253 18.37 12.36 -18.98
N THR A 254 17.10 12.18 -19.35
CA THR A 254 16.06 13.19 -19.14
C THR A 254 15.72 13.29 -17.65
N GLU A 255 15.36 12.18 -16.99
CA GLU A 255 14.97 12.19 -15.58
C GLU A 255 16.03 12.79 -14.65
N ARG A 256 17.32 12.54 -14.93
CA ARG A 256 18.47 13.06 -14.18
C ARG A 256 18.97 14.43 -14.66
N ALA A 257 18.52 14.92 -15.81
CA ALA A 257 18.91 16.23 -16.31
C ALA A 257 18.31 17.34 -15.45
N LYS A 258 19.03 18.47 -15.36
CA LYS A 258 18.43 19.71 -14.84
C LYS A 258 17.35 20.19 -15.84
N PRO A 259 16.29 20.87 -15.39
CA PRO A 259 15.23 21.33 -16.30
C PRO A 259 15.74 22.15 -17.51
N SER A 260 16.81 22.92 -17.34
CA SER A 260 17.44 23.66 -18.44
C SER A 260 18.08 22.74 -19.48
N VAL A 261 18.69 21.65 -19.05
CA VAL A 261 19.26 20.64 -19.96
C VAL A 261 18.15 19.87 -20.67
N GLU A 262 17.04 19.56 -19.99
CA GLU A 262 15.88 18.91 -20.61
C GLU A 262 15.29 19.76 -21.74
N ILE A 263 15.08 21.05 -21.47
CA ILE A 263 14.58 21.98 -22.50
C ILE A 263 15.59 22.11 -23.63
N ALA A 264 16.89 22.24 -23.35
CA ALA A 264 17.93 22.30 -24.37
C ALA A 264 17.87 21.08 -25.31
N LEU A 265 17.81 19.87 -24.75
CA LEU A 265 17.69 18.63 -25.50
C LEU A 265 16.43 18.59 -26.37
N GLY A 266 15.29 19.07 -25.84
CA GLY A 266 14.06 19.18 -26.63
C GLY A 266 14.16 20.20 -27.76
N LEU A 267 14.87 21.31 -27.56
CA LEU A 267 15.06 22.37 -28.55
C LEU A 267 16.09 22.05 -29.63
N GLU A 268 17.03 21.14 -29.37
CA GLU A 268 18.03 20.68 -30.35
C GLU A 268 17.36 19.99 -31.55
N ALA A 269 16.38 19.13 -31.29
CA ALA A 269 15.64 18.41 -32.32
C ALA A 269 14.33 19.10 -32.76
N SER A 270 14.01 20.28 -32.21
CA SER A 270 12.75 20.97 -32.50
C SER A 270 12.75 21.61 -33.88
N ALA A 271 11.67 21.37 -34.63
CA ALA A 271 11.40 22.01 -35.92
C ALA A 271 10.66 23.36 -35.78
N ASP A 272 10.36 23.81 -34.56
CA ASP A 272 9.69 25.11 -34.35
C ASP A 272 10.61 26.26 -34.79
N PRO A 273 10.14 27.22 -35.60
CA PRO A 273 10.96 28.34 -36.07
C PRO A 273 11.50 29.21 -34.91
N ARG A 274 10.90 29.14 -33.72
CA ARG A 274 11.34 29.87 -32.52
C ARG A 274 12.43 29.14 -31.73
N ALA A 275 12.73 27.87 -32.06
CA ALA A 275 13.65 27.04 -31.29
C ALA A 275 15.06 27.64 -31.17
N SER A 276 15.57 28.29 -32.23
CA SER A 276 16.86 28.99 -32.18
C SER A 276 16.86 30.12 -31.14
N SER A 277 15.82 30.97 -31.16
CA SER A 277 15.67 32.06 -30.21
C SER A 277 15.52 31.56 -28.78
N TRP A 278 14.76 30.47 -28.56
CA TRP A 278 14.62 29.87 -27.24
C TRP A 278 15.94 29.28 -26.73
N ARG A 279 16.77 28.68 -27.59
CA ARG A 279 18.11 28.19 -27.21
C ARG A 279 19.02 29.33 -26.75
N GLU A 280 18.96 30.48 -27.42
CA GLU A 280 19.75 31.67 -27.03
C GLU A 280 19.28 32.27 -25.70
N GLN A 281 17.97 32.21 -25.41
CA GLN A 281 17.39 32.76 -24.18
C GLN A 281 17.50 31.81 -22.99
N LEU A 282 17.58 30.50 -23.20
CA LEU A 282 17.57 29.48 -22.16
C LEU A 282 18.61 29.67 -21.04
N PRO A 283 19.87 30.12 -21.32
CA PRO A 283 20.84 30.43 -20.26
C PRO A 283 20.43 31.57 -19.32
N LEU A 284 19.46 32.39 -19.74
CA LEU A 284 18.92 33.52 -18.96
C LEU A 284 17.68 33.13 -18.16
N LEU A 285 17.22 31.87 -18.28
CA LEU A 285 15.99 31.37 -17.67
C LEU A 285 16.31 30.32 -16.60
N GLU A 286 15.45 30.26 -15.58
CA GLU A 286 15.43 29.21 -14.57
C GLU A 286 14.19 28.33 -14.77
N PRO A 287 14.24 27.34 -15.67
CA PRO A 287 13.10 26.47 -15.91
C PRO A 287 12.81 25.57 -14.70
N VAL A 288 11.53 25.30 -14.48
CA VAL A 288 11.04 24.43 -13.41
C VAL A 288 10.35 23.20 -14.01
N ARG A 289 10.32 22.10 -13.25
CA ARG A 289 9.70 20.84 -13.69
C ARG A 289 8.34 20.65 -13.03
N ILE A 290 7.28 20.85 -13.80
CA ILE A 290 5.91 20.51 -13.40
C ILE A 290 5.46 19.25 -14.15
N GLY A 291 4.78 18.34 -13.46
CA GLY A 291 4.33 17.09 -14.04
C GLY A 291 3.28 16.40 -13.16
N PRO A 292 2.60 15.38 -13.69
CA PRO A 292 1.53 14.66 -12.99
C PRO A 292 2.12 13.70 -11.96
N TYR A 293 2.78 14.23 -10.93
CA TYR A 293 3.46 13.45 -9.89
C TYR A 293 2.50 12.75 -8.93
N LEU A 294 1.24 13.21 -8.88
CA LEU A 294 0.19 12.59 -8.08
C LEU A 294 -0.54 11.57 -8.95
N SER A 295 -0.10 10.31 -8.89
CA SER A 295 -0.69 9.21 -9.65
C SER A 295 -2.17 8.96 -9.31
N ARG A 296 -2.57 9.22 -8.06
CA ARG A 296 -3.97 9.25 -7.61
C ARG A 296 -4.10 9.94 -6.25
N PHE A 297 -5.31 10.40 -5.96
CA PHE A 297 -5.69 10.81 -4.61
C PHE A 297 -5.98 9.61 -3.70
N PRO A 298 -5.79 9.75 -2.38
CA PRO A 298 -6.26 8.75 -1.43
C PRO A 298 -7.78 8.60 -1.50
N THR A 299 -8.28 7.38 -1.39
CA THR A 299 -9.72 7.11 -1.32
C THR A 299 -10.15 6.86 0.12
N ARG A 300 -11.45 7.04 0.43
CA ARG A 300 -11.98 6.73 1.76
C ARG A 300 -11.73 5.27 2.15
N GLN A 301 -11.37 5.04 3.42
CA GLN A 301 -11.02 3.73 3.98
C GLN A 301 -9.91 2.99 3.20
N MET A 302 -8.98 3.68 2.57
CA MET A 302 -7.89 3.05 1.83
C MET A 302 -6.96 2.22 2.74
N LEU A 303 -6.55 1.03 2.29
CA LEU A 303 -5.82 0.02 3.10
C LEU A 303 -4.56 0.53 3.79
N SER A 304 -3.81 1.40 3.13
CA SER A 304 -2.62 2.03 3.70
C SER A 304 -2.51 3.44 3.14
N ASN A 305 -1.81 4.32 3.86
CA ASN A 305 -1.59 5.69 3.40
C ASN A 305 -0.69 5.69 2.15
N LEU A 306 -0.96 6.64 1.25
CA LEU A 306 0.00 6.98 0.20
C LEU A 306 1.21 7.66 0.83
N GLN A 307 2.31 7.74 0.10
CA GLN A 307 3.47 8.55 0.49
C GLN A 307 3.20 10.04 0.22
N LEU A 308 2.05 10.51 0.72
CA LEU A 308 1.56 11.87 0.65
C LEU A 308 1.19 12.28 2.08
N PRO A 309 1.47 13.52 2.52
CA PRO A 309 1.21 13.91 3.90
C PRO A 309 -0.30 13.96 4.15
N SER A 310 -0.78 13.19 5.11
CA SER A 310 -2.19 13.17 5.57
C SER A 310 -2.34 13.75 6.98
N SER A 311 -1.30 14.43 7.45
CA SER A 311 -1.20 15.01 8.79
C SER A 311 -0.23 16.18 8.77
N TRP A 312 -0.40 17.11 9.70
CA TRP A 312 0.61 18.14 9.99
C TRP A 312 0.81 18.29 11.49
N PHE A 313 1.91 18.94 11.85
CA PHE A 313 2.20 19.33 13.21
C PHE A 313 2.14 20.85 13.32
N ASP A 314 1.35 21.34 14.27
CA ASP A 314 1.33 22.72 14.69
C ASP A 314 2.30 22.84 15.88
N ASP A 315 3.47 23.42 15.62
CA ASP A 315 4.53 23.60 16.61
C ASP A 315 4.12 24.57 17.73
N GLU A 316 3.37 25.63 17.41
CA GLU A 316 3.00 26.68 18.35
C GLU A 316 2.02 26.18 19.41
N ARG A 317 1.00 25.45 18.97
CA ARG A 317 -0.02 24.86 19.86
C ARG A 317 0.35 23.46 20.33
N ASN A 318 1.43 22.91 19.78
CA ASN A 318 1.91 21.56 20.03
C ASN A 318 0.80 20.52 19.82
N VAL A 319 0.20 20.56 18.62
CA VAL A 319 -0.91 19.70 18.19
C VAL A 319 -0.52 19.00 16.89
N SER A 320 -0.60 17.67 16.90
CA SER A 320 -0.52 16.87 15.68
C SER A 320 -1.94 16.60 15.20
N TRP A 321 -2.23 17.07 13.99
CA TRP A 321 -3.50 16.87 13.30
C TRP A 321 -3.37 15.69 12.36
N THR A 322 -4.17 14.65 12.57
CA THR A 322 -4.17 13.43 11.73
C THR A 322 -5.55 13.21 11.14
N PHE A 323 -5.63 12.91 9.84
CA PHE A 323 -6.92 12.68 9.17
C PHE A 323 -7.56 11.35 9.60
N SER A 324 -8.84 11.38 9.97
CA SER A 324 -9.69 10.21 10.22
C SER A 324 -10.57 9.91 9.01
N HIS A 325 -10.50 8.69 8.50
CA HIS A 325 -11.33 8.22 7.38
C HIS A 325 -12.77 7.90 7.78
N ASP A 326 -13.01 7.60 9.06
CA ASP A 326 -14.37 7.35 9.58
C ASP A 326 -15.13 8.66 9.68
N ALA A 327 -14.55 9.62 10.41
CA ALA A 327 -15.15 10.93 10.63
C ALA A 327 -15.05 11.86 9.42
N MET A 328 -14.10 11.61 8.50
CA MET A 328 -13.73 12.52 7.42
C MET A 328 -13.35 13.92 7.93
N LEU A 329 -12.60 13.95 9.04
CA LEU A 329 -12.15 15.14 9.76
C LEU A 329 -10.70 14.92 10.21
N PHE A 330 -9.95 16.00 10.42
CA PHE A 330 -8.68 15.90 11.14
C PHE A 330 -8.94 15.86 12.65
N VAL A 331 -8.22 14.98 13.35
CA VAL A 331 -8.28 14.82 14.80
C VAL A 331 -6.98 15.32 15.38
N GLY A 332 -7.09 16.26 16.32
CA GLY A 332 -5.98 16.91 16.97
C GLY A 332 -5.56 16.16 18.23
N ARG A 333 -4.27 15.96 18.40
CA ARG A 333 -3.67 15.32 19.57
C ARG A 333 -2.39 16.03 19.96
N ASN A 334 -2.16 16.22 21.25
CA ASN A 334 -0.85 16.61 21.71
C ASN A 334 0.10 15.39 21.68
N PRO A 335 1.23 15.44 20.94
CA PRO A 335 2.09 14.27 20.77
C PRO A 335 2.80 13.85 22.07
N GLN A 336 3.01 14.78 23.01
CA GLN A 336 3.77 14.57 24.24
C GLN A 336 2.87 14.07 25.38
N SER A 337 1.77 14.78 25.66
CA SER A 337 0.80 14.39 26.71
C SER A 337 -0.13 13.28 26.25
N GLY A 338 -0.34 13.14 24.93
CA GLY A 338 -1.32 12.23 24.36
C GLY A 338 -2.77 12.67 24.58
N SER A 339 -3.03 13.89 25.07
CA SER A 339 -4.38 14.39 25.24
C SER A 339 -5.01 14.75 23.89
N ALA A 340 -6.32 14.50 23.74
CA ALA A 340 -7.08 15.00 22.61
C ALA A 340 -7.12 16.53 22.64
N LYS A 341 -7.06 17.16 21.46
CA LYS A 341 -7.00 18.62 21.30
C LYS A 341 -8.15 19.21 20.46
N GLY A 342 -8.92 18.37 19.78
CA GLY A 342 -10.11 18.81 19.06
C GLY A 342 -10.29 18.09 17.74
N ARG A 343 -11.17 18.65 16.90
CA ARG A 343 -11.41 18.23 15.53
C ARG A 343 -11.23 19.42 14.61
N PHE A 344 -10.87 19.16 13.36
CA PHE A 344 -10.63 20.18 12.36
C PHE A 344 -11.31 19.75 11.06
N GLY A 345 -12.35 20.51 10.69
CA GLY A 345 -13.22 20.29 9.54
C GLY A 345 -12.90 21.18 8.35
N VAL A 346 -13.81 21.26 7.38
CA VAL A 346 -13.62 22.03 6.14
C VAL A 346 -13.51 23.54 6.38
N HIS A 347 -13.99 24.05 7.51
CA HIS A 347 -13.92 25.48 7.86
C HIS A 347 -12.82 25.81 8.88
N GLY A 348 -12.21 24.83 9.55
CA GLY A 348 -11.21 25.11 10.58
C GLY A 348 -11.25 24.18 11.79
N GLU A 349 -10.49 24.53 12.81
CA GLU A 349 -10.53 23.93 14.13
C GLU A 349 -11.91 24.16 14.79
N GLY A 350 -12.44 23.12 15.44
CA GLY A 350 -13.75 23.13 16.08
C GLY A 350 -14.91 22.86 15.13
N ASP A 351 -14.69 22.92 13.81
CA ASP A 351 -15.72 22.58 12.82
C ASP A 351 -15.94 21.06 12.75
N GLY A 352 -17.21 20.67 12.79
CA GLY A 352 -17.65 19.28 12.67
C GLY A 352 -18.00 18.86 11.24
N THR A 353 -17.88 19.77 10.27
CA THR A 353 -18.29 19.53 8.89
C THR A 353 -17.25 18.67 8.16
N PRO A 354 -17.63 17.46 7.69
CA PRO A 354 -16.70 16.50 7.10
C PRO A 354 -16.22 16.92 5.71
N PHE A 355 -15.02 16.50 5.35
CA PHE A 355 -14.54 16.58 3.97
C PHE A 355 -15.27 15.56 3.10
N ASN A 356 -15.56 15.93 1.85
CA ASN A 356 -16.16 15.01 0.88
C ASN A 356 -15.17 13.93 0.42
N ASP A 357 -13.90 14.31 0.29
CA ASP A 357 -12.81 13.45 -0.16
C ASP A 357 -11.66 13.45 0.85
N VAL A 358 -10.78 12.45 0.77
CA VAL A 358 -9.59 12.39 1.64
C VAL A 358 -8.59 13.46 1.19
N PRO A 359 -8.26 14.44 2.04
CA PRO A 359 -7.35 15.51 1.70
C PRO A 359 -5.89 15.07 1.77
N VAL A 360 -5.05 15.76 1.00
CA VAL A 360 -3.59 15.73 1.07
C VAL A 360 -3.14 17.09 1.59
N VAL A 361 -2.29 17.10 2.61
CA VAL A 361 -1.75 18.33 3.21
C VAL A 361 -0.38 18.58 2.62
N THR A 362 -0.13 19.80 2.14
CA THR A 362 1.18 20.20 1.64
C THR A 362 1.99 20.88 2.74
N ASN A 363 3.32 20.86 2.62
CA ASN A 363 4.20 21.52 3.58
C ASN A 363 4.00 23.05 3.62
N ASN A 364 3.49 23.62 2.52
CA ASN A 364 3.28 25.06 2.35
C ASN A 364 1.95 25.57 2.91
N GLY A 365 1.24 24.74 3.70
CA GLY A 365 -0.03 25.13 4.29
C GLY A 365 -1.20 25.11 3.31
N ASP A 366 -1.15 24.30 2.25
CA ASP A 366 -2.32 24.02 1.43
C ASP A 366 -2.90 22.66 1.79
N VAL A 367 -4.23 22.55 1.70
CA VAL A 367 -4.93 21.28 1.81
C VAL A 367 -5.64 21.04 0.48
N VAL A 368 -5.38 19.89 -0.14
CA VAL A 368 -5.79 19.58 -1.50
C VAL A 368 -6.66 18.33 -1.50
N THR A 369 -7.83 18.44 -2.08
CA THR A 369 -8.71 17.30 -2.41
C THR A 369 -8.72 17.12 -3.93
N PRO A 370 -9.33 16.06 -4.49
CA PRO A 370 -9.33 15.85 -5.95
C PRO A 370 -9.80 17.05 -6.77
N GLY A 371 -10.79 17.81 -6.27
CA GLY A 371 -11.40 18.94 -6.98
C GLY A 371 -11.28 20.31 -6.29
N THR A 372 -10.77 20.38 -5.06
CA THR A 372 -10.77 21.63 -4.27
C THR A 372 -9.42 21.88 -3.62
N LEU A 373 -8.95 23.12 -3.74
CA LEU A 373 -7.77 23.65 -3.04
C LEU A 373 -8.21 24.55 -1.89
N PHE A 374 -7.69 24.27 -0.71
CA PHE A 374 -7.87 25.06 0.50
C PHE A 374 -6.53 25.64 0.96
N GLY A 375 -6.55 26.84 1.53
CA GLY A 375 -5.43 27.41 2.28
C GLY A 375 -5.67 27.26 3.78
N LEU A 376 -4.68 26.70 4.48
CA LEU A 376 -4.67 26.52 5.91
C LEU A 376 -4.03 27.75 6.57
N ASP A 377 -4.86 28.54 7.25
CA ASP A 377 -4.39 29.58 8.16
C ASP A 377 -4.04 28.93 9.50
N ARG A 378 -2.74 28.82 9.79
CA ARG A 378 -2.25 28.23 11.05
C ARG A 378 -2.45 29.17 12.24
N ASP A 379 -2.55 30.47 12.03
CA ASP A 379 -2.72 31.42 13.12
C ASP A 379 -4.18 31.45 13.56
N ALA A 380 -5.08 31.57 12.59
CA ALA A 380 -6.52 31.58 12.84
C ALA A 380 -7.12 30.16 12.98
N GLN A 381 -6.33 29.10 12.73
CA GLN A 381 -6.76 27.71 12.69
C GLN A 381 -8.00 27.51 11.79
N SER A 382 -7.99 28.14 10.62
CA SER A 382 -9.11 28.11 9.68
C SER A 382 -8.68 27.54 8.32
N LEU A 383 -9.64 26.93 7.63
CA LEU A 383 -9.46 26.52 6.23
C LEU A 383 -10.30 27.41 5.34
N THR A 384 -9.63 28.10 4.42
CA THR A 384 -10.29 28.94 3.42
C THR A 384 -10.24 28.24 2.07
N GLN A 385 -11.39 28.05 1.46
CA GLN A 385 -11.47 27.52 0.10
C GLN A 385 -10.93 28.55 -0.89
N ARG A 386 -9.91 28.18 -1.68
CA ARG A 386 -9.22 29.09 -2.61
C ARG A 386 -9.60 28.84 -4.06
N LEU A 387 -9.82 27.59 -4.44
CA LEU A 387 -10.18 27.20 -5.81
C LEU A 387 -11.03 25.92 -5.80
N ILE A 388 -12.10 25.90 -6.60
CA ILE A 388 -12.85 24.70 -6.97
C ILE A 388 -12.63 24.46 -8.47
N LEU A 389 -12.29 23.24 -8.84
CA LEU A 389 -12.15 22.81 -10.23
C LEU A 389 -13.52 22.51 -10.87
N GLN A 390 -13.54 22.48 -12.20
CA GLN A 390 -14.76 22.13 -12.94
C GLN A 390 -15.13 20.65 -12.74
N GLU A 391 -16.38 20.30 -13.04
CA GLU A 391 -16.84 18.92 -12.93
C GLU A 391 -16.03 17.99 -13.87
N GLY A 392 -15.51 16.89 -13.31
CA GLY A 392 -14.64 15.95 -14.03
C GLY A 392 -13.16 16.38 -14.16
N GLU A 393 -12.83 17.61 -13.77
CA GLU A 393 -11.45 18.08 -13.66
C GLU A 393 -10.88 17.70 -12.28
N ARG A 394 -9.63 17.22 -12.26
CA ARG A 394 -8.93 16.79 -11.03
C ARG A 394 -7.48 17.22 -11.04
N PHE A 395 -6.96 17.57 -9.87
CA PHE A 395 -5.53 17.80 -9.72
C PHE A 395 -4.72 16.54 -10.04
N THR A 396 -3.57 16.71 -10.68
CA THR A 396 -2.61 15.64 -10.98
C THR A 396 -1.23 15.92 -10.36
N SER A 397 -1.08 17.08 -9.71
CA SER A 397 0.10 17.43 -8.91
C SER A 397 -0.33 18.12 -7.61
N VAL A 398 0.58 18.19 -6.65
CA VAL A 398 0.46 19.15 -5.55
C VAL A 398 0.75 20.56 -6.07
N PRO A 399 0.19 21.62 -5.44
CA PRO A 399 0.49 23.01 -5.78
C PRO A 399 1.99 23.33 -5.70
N GLN A 400 2.52 23.98 -6.74
CA GLN A 400 3.90 24.46 -6.79
C GLN A 400 3.90 25.99 -6.80
N ARG A 401 4.72 26.63 -5.96
CA ARG A 401 4.88 28.09 -5.94
C ARG A 401 6.19 28.45 -6.63
N GLU A 402 6.11 28.87 -7.88
CA GLU A 402 7.26 29.19 -8.73
C GLU A 402 6.98 30.48 -9.50
N PHE A 403 8.02 31.26 -9.81
CA PHE A 403 7.90 32.53 -10.55
C PHE A 403 6.92 33.55 -9.93
N GLY A 404 6.76 33.54 -8.61
CA GLY A 404 5.76 34.36 -7.91
C GLY A 404 4.31 33.98 -8.25
N ARG A 405 4.08 32.74 -8.67
CA ARG A 405 2.80 32.18 -9.08
C ARG A 405 2.55 30.85 -8.38
N LEU A 406 1.28 30.52 -8.22
CA LEU A 406 0.83 29.19 -7.88
C LEU A 406 0.51 28.42 -9.17
N LEU A 407 1.30 27.40 -9.46
CA LEU A 407 1.10 26.50 -10.60
C LEU A 407 0.35 25.25 -10.13
N LEU A 408 -0.76 24.96 -10.81
CA LEU A 408 -1.63 23.83 -10.54
C LEU A 408 -1.82 23.03 -11.83
N LEU A 409 -1.40 21.76 -11.81
CA LEU A 409 -1.62 20.86 -12.94
C LEU A 409 -2.88 20.02 -12.69
N THR A 410 -3.77 19.99 -13.67
CA THR A 410 -4.95 19.14 -13.67
C THR A 410 -4.84 18.05 -14.74
N ASN A 411 -5.84 17.18 -14.84
CA ASN A 411 -5.96 16.23 -15.94
C ASN A 411 -6.39 16.87 -17.26
N GLN A 412 -6.70 18.17 -17.27
CA GLN A 412 -7.19 18.89 -18.44
C GLN A 412 -6.31 20.07 -18.86
N ARG A 413 -5.68 20.78 -17.91
CA ARG A 413 -4.95 22.03 -18.17
C ARG A 413 -3.89 22.31 -17.11
N LEU A 414 -3.01 23.26 -17.43
CA LEU A 414 -2.13 23.93 -16.47
C LEU A 414 -2.73 25.29 -16.10
N ILE A 415 -2.94 25.52 -14.80
CA ILE A 415 -3.50 26.76 -14.26
C ILE A 415 -2.38 27.52 -13.54
N ALA A 416 -2.15 28.77 -13.93
CA ALA A 416 -1.23 29.69 -13.25
C ALA A 416 -2.02 30.81 -12.56
N LEU A 417 -1.89 30.88 -11.24
CA LEU A 417 -2.58 31.84 -10.39
C LEU A 417 -1.58 32.74 -9.67
N ARG A 418 -1.99 33.96 -9.36
CA ARG A 418 -1.22 34.90 -8.52
C ARG A 418 -1.93 35.09 -7.20
N GLU A 419 -1.14 35.20 -6.14
CA GLU A 419 -1.66 35.59 -4.83
C GLU A 419 -1.86 37.11 -4.82
N ASP A 420 -3.06 37.58 -4.45
CA ASP A 420 -3.34 39.02 -4.36
C ASP A 420 -2.72 39.61 -3.10
N GLU A 421 -1.48 40.06 -3.23
CA GLU A 421 -0.74 40.67 -2.11
C GLU A 421 -1.43 41.88 -1.48
N ARG A 422 -2.33 42.55 -2.23
CA ARG A 422 -3.06 43.73 -1.75
C ARG A 422 -4.15 43.35 -0.74
N ALA A 423 -4.61 42.11 -0.75
CA ALA A 423 -5.63 41.65 0.17
C ALA A 423 -5.07 41.59 1.59
N ALA A 424 -5.76 42.22 2.55
CA ALA A 424 -5.48 42.13 3.98
C ALA A 424 -6.01 40.82 4.57
N ALA A 425 -5.68 39.68 3.95
CA ALA A 425 -6.02 38.34 4.38
C ALA A 425 -4.74 37.53 4.61
N THR A 426 -4.71 36.70 5.65
CA THR A 426 -3.59 35.78 5.92
C THR A 426 -3.41 34.79 4.76
N ILE A 427 -4.53 34.22 4.29
CA ILE A 427 -4.58 33.43 3.06
C ILE A 427 -4.95 34.35 1.91
N LYS A 428 -3.95 34.66 1.07
CA LYS A 428 -4.13 35.54 -0.08
C LYS A 428 -5.09 34.91 -1.10
N PRO A 429 -6.11 35.66 -1.57
CA PRO A 429 -7.00 35.17 -2.61
C PRO A 429 -6.23 34.99 -3.92
N LEU A 430 -6.72 34.08 -4.75
CA LEU A 430 -6.07 33.73 -6.00
C LEU A 430 -6.68 34.53 -7.15
N LEU A 431 -5.83 35.19 -7.93
CA LEU A 431 -6.19 35.88 -9.16
C LEU A 431 -5.71 35.03 -10.35
N PRO A 432 -6.54 34.84 -11.39
CA PRO A 432 -6.09 34.19 -12.60
C PRO A 432 -5.00 35.02 -13.27
N ASP A 433 -3.92 34.37 -13.71
CA ASP A 433 -2.88 35.02 -14.53
C ASP A 433 -2.95 34.49 -15.96
N TRP A 434 -2.79 33.19 -16.14
CA TRP A 434 -2.95 32.51 -17.43
C TRP A 434 -3.25 31.02 -17.25
N GLU A 435 -3.82 30.39 -18.27
CA GLU A 435 -4.15 28.96 -18.30
C GLU A 435 -3.81 28.41 -19.70
N VAL A 436 -3.29 27.17 -19.77
CA VAL A 436 -2.89 26.49 -21.02
C VAL A 436 -3.46 25.09 -21.10
#